data_AF-A0A0M2RXU0-F1
#
_entry.id   AF-A0A0M2RXU0-F1
#
_cell.length_a   1.000
_cell.length_b   1.000
_cell.length_c   1.000
_cell.angle_alpha   90.00
_cell.angle_beta   90.00
_cell.angle_gamma   90.00
#
_symmetry.space_group_name_H-M   'P 1'
#
loop_
_entity.id
_entity.type
_entity.pdbx_description
1 polymer ?
#
loop_
_entity_poly.entity_id
_entity_poly.type
_entity_poly.pdbx_seq_one_letter_code
_entity_poly.pdbx_strand_id
1 'polypeptide(L)'
;MWVGGAAGLALALAMFLNNSRPPTPAATSRPATSTFVVSGAVVLGDTASFTRDDHGGCAGTGAHADVIDGAPVLITTTGGLAAGQLTDSRALTDCTCRSWFSVRGVPTGQDAYLVMVADRDTHQYAEQELTGALVSLRVD
;
A
#
# COMPACT_ATOMS: atom_id res chain seq x y z
N MET A 1 56.49 54.65 33.10
CA MET A 1 56.10 56.07 33.07
C MET A 1 55.61 56.38 31.65
N TRP A 2 54.31 56.70 31.51
CA TRP A 2 53.64 57.25 30.31
C TRP A 2 53.46 56.31 29.09
N VAL A 3 52.25 55.76 28.85
CA VAL A 3 51.06 56.33 28.12
C VAL A 3 51.28 56.26 26.61
N GLY A 4 50.64 55.34 25.88
CA GLY A 4 49.26 55.49 25.33
C GLY A 4 49.38 55.58 23.80
N GLY A 5 48.45 55.23 22.94
CA GLY A 5 47.13 54.62 23.02
C GLY A 5 46.80 54.12 21.61
N ALA A 6 46.09 53.00 21.52
CA ALA A 6 45.73 52.36 20.27
C ALA A 6 44.55 53.09 19.61
N ALA A 7 44.74 53.57 18.39
CA ALA A 7 43.65 54.00 17.52
C ALA A 7 44.01 53.60 16.09
N GLY A 8 43.23 52.70 15.51
CA GLY A 8 43.31 52.40 14.09
C GLY A 8 42.85 51.00 13.73
N LEU A 9 41.91 50.93 12.79
CA LEU A 9 41.59 49.79 11.93
C LEU A 9 40.61 48.74 12.47
N ALA A 10 39.48 49.20 13.00
CA ALA A 10 38.24 48.41 12.97
C ALA A 10 37.49 48.68 11.66
N LEU A 11 37.83 48.01 10.55
CA LEU A 11 36.97 48.01 9.34
C LEU A 11 37.27 46.95 8.25
N ALA A 12 37.96 45.84 8.55
CA ALA A 12 38.30 44.84 7.51
C ALA A 12 38.01 43.37 7.85
N LEU A 13 37.16 43.08 8.85
CA LEU A 13 36.86 41.68 9.25
C LEU A 13 35.42 41.23 9.01
N ALA A 14 34.52 42.10 8.54
CA ALA A 14 33.11 41.74 8.42
C ALA A 14 32.72 41.03 7.10
N MET A 15 33.62 40.89 6.13
CA MET A 15 33.28 40.29 4.82
C MET A 15 33.59 38.79 4.71
N PHE A 16 34.24 38.16 5.70
CA PHE A 16 34.62 36.74 5.63
C PHE A 16 33.83 35.79 6.56
N LEU A 17 32.84 36.30 7.31
CA LEU A 17 32.05 35.48 8.24
C LEU A 17 30.65 35.10 7.71
N ASN A 18 30.25 35.55 6.52
CA ASN A 18 28.90 35.33 6.00
C ASN A 18 28.74 34.08 5.11
N ASN A 19 29.77 33.24 4.98
CA ASN A 19 29.75 32.11 4.03
C ASN A 19 29.76 30.71 4.68
N SER A 20 29.56 30.62 5.99
CA SER A 20 29.44 29.34 6.69
C SER A 20 28.00 28.79 6.60
N ARG A 21 27.50 28.57 5.38
CA ARG A 21 26.29 27.74 5.22
C ARG A 21 26.69 26.30 5.52
N PRO A 22 26.12 25.64 6.54
CA PRO A 22 26.33 24.21 6.72
C PRO A 22 25.95 23.50 5.42
N PRO A 23 26.75 22.53 4.93
CA PRO A 23 26.31 21.69 3.82
C PRO A 23 24.97 21.07 4.20
N THR A 24 23.92 21.38 3.44
CA THR A 24 22.65 20.66 3.54
C THR A 24 22.97 19.18 3.44
N PRO A 25 22.58 18.32 4.40
CA PRO A 25 22.73 16.89 4.24
C PRO A 25 22.07 16.51 2.92
N ALA A 26 22.84 15.97 1.97
CA ALA A 26 22.26 15.31 0.82
C ALA A 26 21.34 14.23 1.40
N ALA A 27 20.03 14.38 1.20
CA ALA A 27 19.10 13.32 1.51
C ALA A 27 19.54 12.12 0.67
N THR A 28 20.12 11.11 1.31
CA THR A 28 20.36 9.82 0.69
C THR A 28 19.00 9.33 0.24
N SER A 29 18.69 9.46 -1.05
CA SER A 29 17.50 8.87 -1.64
C SER A 29 17.64 7.37 -1.42
N ARG A 30 16.86 6.83 -0.47
CA ARG A 30 16.75 5.39 -0.29
C ARG A 30 16.42 4.80 -1.67
N PRO A 31 17.10 3.73 -2.11
CA PRO A 31 16.73 3.06 -3.36
C PRO A 31 15.23 2.82 -3.35
N ALA A 32 14.52 3.31 -4.37
CA ALA A 32 13.10 3.06 -4.48
C ALA A 32 12.92 1.56 -4.66
N THR A 33 12.33 0.89 -3.67
CA THR A 33 11.87 -0.49 -3.86
C THR A 33 10.90 -0.47 -5.03
N SER A 34 11.19 -1.25 -6.07
CA SER A 34 10.26 -1.39 -7.19
C SER A 34 8.97 -2.01 -6.67
N THR A 35 7.85 -1.48 -7.13
CA THR A 35 6.51 -1.92 -6.71
C THR A 35 5.60 -2.09 -7.90
N PHE A 36 4.56 -2.90 -7.74
CA PHE A 36 3.52 -3.12 -8.73
C PHE A 36 2.12 -3.05 -8.11
N VAL A 37 1.10 -3.13 -8.98
CA VAL A 37 -0.31 -3.14 -8.59
C VAL A 37 -0.86 -4.54 -8.82
N VAL A 38 -1.49 -5.09 -7.79
CA VAL A 38 -2.21 -6.37 -7.86
C VAL A 38 -3.69 -6.06 -8.01
N SER A 39 -4.34 -6.66 -9.01
CA SER A 39 -5.78 -6.52 -9.22
C SER A 39 -6.43 -7.89 -9.29
N GLY A 40 -7.62 -8.02 -8.72
CA GLY A 40 -8.32 -9.30 -8.69
C GLY A 40 -9.78 -9.17 -8.28
N ALA A 41 -10.45 -10.31 -8.23
CA ALA A 41 -11.82 -10.46 -7.80
C ALA A 41 -11.93 -11.57 -6.74
N VAL A 42 -12.82 -11.34 -5.80
CA VAL A 42 -13.25 -12.31 -4.79
C VAL A 42 -14.66 -12.75 -5.14
N VAL A 43 -14.92 -14.05 -5.10
CA VAL A 43 -16.19 -14.65 -5.50
C VAL A 43 -16.72 -15.53 -4.38
N LEU A 44 -17.93 -15.22 -3.91
CA LEU A 44 -18.75 -16.09 -3.06
C LEU A 44 -19.69 -16.89 -3.97
N GLY A 45 -19.55 -18.22 -3.94
CA GLY A 45 -20.18 -19.12 -4.90
C GLY A 45 -21.59 -19.60 -4.53
N ASP A 46 -21.94 -19.62 -3.25
CA ASP A 46 -23.22 -20.15 -2.75
C ASP A 46 -24.18 -19.01 -2.37
N THR A 47 -25.44 -19.16 -2.76
CA THR A 47 -26.57 -18.31 -2.32
C THR A 47 -26.76 -18.26 -0.80
N ALA A 48 -26.25 -19.23 -0.04
CA ALA A 48 -26.23 -19.18 1.43
C ALA A 48 -25.10 -18.29 1.98
N SER A 49 -24.07 -18.01 1.17
CA SER A 49 -22.86 -17.29 1.57
C SER A 49 -22.94 -15.78 1.33
N PHE A 50 -23.99 -15.27 0.68
CA PHE A 50 -24.23 -13.84 0.52
C PHE A 50 -25.71 -13.47 0.45
N THR A 51 -26.01 -12.21 0.78
CA THR A 51 -27.29 -11.55 0.49
C THR A 51 -27.12 -10.55 -0.64
N ARG A 52 -28.18 -10.39 -1.43
CA ARG A 52 -28.27 -9.34 -2.45
C ARG A 52 -28.88 -8.10 -1.82
N ASP A 53 -28.43 -6.92 -2.26
CA ASP A 53 -29.22 -5.71 -2.08
C ASP A 53 -30.19 -5.51 -3.26
N ASP A 54 -31.22 -4.68 -3.07
CA ASP A 54 -32.21 -4.39 -4.10
C ASP A 54 -31.66 -3.49 -5.25
N HIS A 55 -30.37 -3.14 -5.21
CA HIS A 55 -29.67 -2.29 -6.17
C HIS A 55 -28.60 -3.06 -6.99
N GLY A 56 -28.59 -4.40 -6.89
CA GLY A 56 -27.69 -5.28 -7.63
C GLY A 56 -26.30 -5.48 -6.99
N GLY A 57 -26.08 -4.95 -5.80
CA GLY A 57 -24.94 -5.27 -4.96
C GLY A 57 -25.17 -6.53 -4.13
N CYS A 58 -24.13 -6.93 -3.40
CA CYS A 58 -24.18 -8.08 -2.51
C CYS A 58 -23.19 -7.92 -1.35
N ALA A 59 -23.47 -8.63 -0.27
CA ALA A 59 -22.62 -8.71 0.92
C ALA A 59 -22.61 -10.16 1.40
N GLY A 60 -21.46 -10.64 1.86
CA GLY A 60 -21.38 -11.99 2.41
C GLY A 60 -22.22 -12.16 3.69
N THR A 61 -22.54 -13.41 4.02
CA THR A 61 -23.39 -13.78 5.17
C THR A 61 -22.82 -14.94 5.96
N GLY A 62 -23.29 -15.10 7.20
CA GLY A 62 -22.87 -16.20 8.07
C GLY A 62 -21.37 -16.15 8.30
N ALA A 63 -20.67 -17.22 7.90
CA ALA A 63 -19.21 -17.27 7.98
C ALA A 63 -18.54 -16.18 7.13
N HIS A 64 -19.20 -15.66 6.09
CA HIS A 64 -18.69 -14.67 5.14
C HIS A 64 -19.20 -13.25 5.35
N ALA A 65 -19.76 -12.95 6.52
CA ALA A 65 -20.29 -11.62 6.84
C ALA A 65 -19.27 -10.48 6.75
N ASP A 66 -17.98 -10.81 6.73
CA ASP A 66 -16.83 -9.93 6.58
C ASP A 66 -16.48 -9.61 5.12
N VAL A 67 -16.94 -10.41 4.16
CA VAL A 67 -16.73 -10.20 2.72
C VAL A 67 -17.77 -9.19 2.20
N ILE A 68 -17.46 -7.91 2.39
CA ILE A 68 -18.30 -6.77 2.03
C ILE A 68 -17.50 -5.70 1.30
N ASP A 69 -18.18 -4.76 0.63
CA ASP A 69 -17.52 -3.56 0.13
C ASP A 69 -16.80 -2.81 1.26
N GLY A 70 -15.55 -2.42 1.01
CA GLY A 70 -14.66 -1.81 1.99
C GLY A 70 -13.88 -2.80 2.85
N ALA A 71 -14.15 -4.11 2.77
CA ALA A 71 -13.38 -5.11 3.52
C ALA A 71 -11.90 -5.09 3.10
N PRO A 72 -10.96 -5.26 4.03
CA PRO A 72 -9.54 -5.13 3.75
C PRO A 72 -9.03 -6.26 2.86
N VAL A 73 -8.13 -5.92 1.95
CA VAL A 73 -7.29 -6.89 1.23
C VAL A 73 -5.84 -6.59 1.57
N LEU A 74 -5.14 -7.57 2.10
CA LEU A 74 -3.77 -7.45 2.58
C LEU A 74 -2.86 -8.36 1.77
N ILE A 75 -1.71 -7.82 1.35
CA ILE A 75 -0.65 -8.58 0.68
C ILE A 75 0.61 -8.46 1.53
N THR A 76 1.00 -9.58 2.14
CA THR A 76 2.19 -9.67 3.00
C THR A 76 3.33 -10.35 2.24
N THR A 77 4.51 -9.77 2.35
CA THR A 77 5.75 -10.26 1.74
C THR A 77 6.89 -10.13 2.75
N THR A 78 8.06 -10.69 2.46
CA THR A 78 9.27 -10.46 3.28
C THR A 78 9.74 -9.01 3.21
N GLY A 79 9.45 -8.30 2.11
CA GLY A 79 9.74 -6.89 1.89
C GLY A 79 8.74 -5.91 2.50
N GLY A 80 7.61 -6.37 3.05
CA GLY A 80 6.62 -5.53 3.72
C GLY A 80 5.16 -5.90 3.46
N LEU A 81 4.27 -4.99 3.86
CA LEU A 81 2.81 -5.11 3.76
C LEU A 81 2.26 -4.06 2.80
N ALA A 82 1.38 -4.49 1.89
CA ALA A 82 0.55 -3.61 1.08
C ALA A 82 -0.93 -3.89 1.36
N ALA A 83 -1.76 -2.84 1.28
CA ALA A 83 -3.18 -2.92 1.62
C ALA A 83 -4.05 -2.27 0.55
N GLY A 84 -5.23 -2.84 0.34
CA GLY A 84 -6.32 -2.33 -0.47
C GLY A 84 -7.65 -2.72 0.17
N GLN A 85 -8.73 -2.58 -0.58
CA GLN A 85 -10.07 -2.91 -0.11
C GLN A 85 -10.89 -3.56 -1.22
N LEU A 86 -11.89 -4.35 -0.84
CA LEU A 86 -12.95 -4.80 -1.73
C LEU A 86 -13.81 -3.61 -2.18
N THR A 87 -14.21 -3.63 -3.44
CA THR A 87 -14.97 -2.60 -4.12
C THR A 87 -15.89 -3.24 -5.15
N ASP A 88 -16.94 -2.53 -5.55
CA ASP A 88 -17.84 -2.96 -6.62
C ASP A 88 -18.39 -4.39 -6.42
N SER A 89 -18.85 -4.70 -5.19
CA SER A 89 -19.53 -5.96 -4.90
C SER A 89 -20.83 -6.05 -5.69
N ARG A 90 -20.95 -7.07 -6.54
CA ARG A 90 -22.11 -7.26 -7.44
C ARG A 90 -22.63 -8.69 -7.36
N ALA A 91 -23.95 -8.78 -7.20
CA ALA A 91 -24.66 -10.03 -7.36
C ALA A 91 -24.78 -10.35 -8.85
N LEU A 92 -24.22 -11.48 -9.27
CA LEU A 92 -24.26 -11.93 -10.66
C LEU A 92 -25.48 -12.84 -10.92
N THR A 93 -25.80 -13.06 -12.19
CA THR A 93 -26.95 -13.88 -12.61
C THR A 93 -26.73 -15.38 -12.39
N ASP A 94 -25.48 -15.81 -12.23
CA ASP A 94 -25.06 -17.19 -11.94
C ASP A 94 -25.12 -17.53 -10.44
N CYS A 95 -25.85 -16.74 -9.66
CA CYS A 95 -25.97 -16.90 -8.21
C CYS A 95 -24.65 -16.73 -7.44
N THR A 96 -23.71 -15.94 -7.96
CA THR A 96 -22.49 -15.57 -7.21
C THR A 96 -22.51 -14.11 -6.77
N CYS A 97 -21.74 -13.80 -5.74
CA CYS A 97 -21.38 -12.43 -5.36
C CYS A 97 -19.91 -12.19 -5.71
N ARG A 98 -19.62 -11.17 -6.51
CA ARG A 98 -18.27 -10.83 -6.93
C ARG A 98 -17.89 -9.44 -6.48
N SER A 99 -16.75 -9.33 -5.81
CA SER A 99 -16.15 -8.06 -5.38
C SER A 99 -14.77 -7.89 -6.00
N TRP A 100 -14.45 -6.71 -6.52
CA TRP A 100 -13.14 -6.38 -7.08
C TRP A 100 -12.21 -5.81 -6.04
N PHE A 101 -10.90 -5.95 -6.25
CA PHE A 101 -9.90 -5.25 -5.45
C PHE A 101 -8.71 -4.80 -6.29
N SER A 102 -8.03 -3.76 -5.81
CA SER A 102 -6.75 -3.31 -6.32
C SER A 102 -5.85 -2.90 -5.16
N VAL A 103 -4.67 -3.51 -5.07
CA VAL A 103 -3.65 -3.25 -4.04
C VAL A 103 -2.44 -2.65 -4.72
N ARG A 104 -2.06 -1.43 -4.34
CA ARG A 104 -0.90 -0.71 -4.91
C ARG A 104 0.30 -0.81 -3.97
N GLY A 105 1.50 -0.59 -4.52
CA GLY A 105 2.72 -0.52 -3.73
C GLY A 105 3.22 -1.88 -3.25
N VAL A 106 2.83 -2.96 -3.93
CA VAL A 106 3.29 -4.31 -3.62
C VAL A 106 4.76 -4.43 -4.04
N PRO A 107 5.71 -4.75 -3.14
CA PRO A 107 7.12 -4.88 -3.48
C PRO A 107 7.35 -5.96 -4.54
N THR A 108 8.18 -5.69 -5.56
CA THR A 108 8.61 -6.72 -6.52
C THR A 108 9.77 -7.56 -5.98
N GLY A 109 10.07 -8.68 -6.63
CA GLY A 109 11.22 -9.54 -6.37
C GLY A 109 11.10 -10.35 -5.07
N GLN A 110 9.88 -10.64 -4.62
CA GLN A 110 9.64 -11.42 -3.40
C GLN A 110 9.47 -12.90 -3.74
N ASP A 111 9.95 -13.77 -2.84
CA ASP A 111 9.85 -15.23 -3.01
C ASP A 111 8.40 -15.74 -2.89
N ALA A 112 7.58 -15.04 -2.11
CA ALA A 112 6.19 -15.40 -1.86
C ALA A 112 5.34 -14.16 -1.55
N TYR A 113 4.10 -14.19 -2.01
CA TYR A 113 3.08 -13.18 -1.74
C TYR A 113 1.91 -13.82 -1.04
N LEU A 114 1.62 -13.39 0.19
CA LEU A 114 0.53 -13.90 1.00
C LEU A 114 -0.65 -12.93 0.89
N VAL A 115 -1.70 -13.34 0.19
CA VAL A 115 -2.92 -12.54 -0.02
C VAL A 115 -3.98 -12.98 0.96
N MET A 116 -4.52 -12.04 1.72
CA MET A 116 -5.59 -12.24 2.67
C MET A 116 -6.72 -11.26 2.38
N VAL A 117 -7.96 -11.75 2.39
CA VAL A 117 -9.16 -10.96 2.13
C VAL A 117 -10.03 -11.03 3.38
N ALA A 118 -10.50 -9.88 3.87
CA ALA A 118 -11.45 -9.79 4.99
C ALA A 118 -11.03 -10.53 6.28
N ASP A 119 -9.73 -10.74 6.52
CA ASP A 119 -9.21 -11.55 7.66
C ASP A 119 -9.51 -13.07 7.54
N ARG A 120 -9.74 -13.54 6.32
CA ARG A 120 -9.92 -14.96 5.98
C ARG A 120 -8.61 -15.69 5.74
N ASP A 121 -8.71 -16.91 5.25
CA ASP A 121 -7.56 -17.73 4.89
C ASP A 121 -6.60 -16.99 3.94
N THR A 122 -5.32 -17.19 4.21
CA THR A 122 -4.25 -16.60 3.43
C THR A 122 -3.88 -17.53 2.28
N HIS A 123 -3.87 -16.99 1.07
CA HIS A 123 -3.43 -17.71 -0.12
C HIS A 123 -2.04 -17.24 -0.55
N GLN A 124 -1.15 -18.20 -0.83
CA GLN A 124 0.20 -17.91 -1.29
C GLN A 124 0.25 -17.89 -2.83
N TYR A 125 0.90 -16.88 -3.38
CA TYR A 125 1.12 -16.68 -4.81
C TYR A 125 2.58 -16.39 -5.14
N ALA A 126 2.98 -16.68 -6.37
CA ALA A 126 4.17 -16.17 -7.01
C ALA A 126 3.91 -14.79 -7.66
N GLU A 127 4.97 -13.99 -7.83
CA GLU A 127 4.85 -12.66 -8.45
C GLU A 127 4.19 -12.71 -9.84
N GLN A 128 4.55 -13.72 -10.63
CA GLN A 128 4.06 -13.89 -11.99
C GLN A 128 2.54 -14.10 -12.05
N GLU A 129 1.97 -14.75 -11.02
CA GLU A 129 0.53 -14.97 -10.91
C GLU A 129 -0.21 -13.66 -10.59
N LEU A 130 0.43 -12.76 -9.85
CA LEU A 130 -0.13 -11.47 -9.45
C LEU A 130 0.07 -10.35 -10.48
N THR A 131 1.08 -10.48 -11.35
CA THR A 131 1.40 -9.48 -12.39
C THR A 131 0.78 -9.83 -13.75
N GLY A 132 0.57 -11.12 -14.04
CA GLY A 132 0.16 -11.58 -15.37
C GLY A 132 -1.35 -11.69 -15.60
N ALA A 133 -2.17 -11.78 -14.55
CA ALA A 133 -3.61 -12.01 -14.67
C ALA A 133 -4.41 -11.37 -13.52
N LEU A 134 -5.72 -11.20 -13.75
CA LEU A 134 -6.66 -10.89 -12.67
C LEU A 134 -6.74 -12.09 -11.73
N VAL A 135 -6.38 -11.89 -10.47
CA VAL A 135 -6.45 -12.94 -9.45
C VAL A 135 -7.92 -13.22 -9.14
N SER A 136 -8.35 -14.47 -9.19
CA SER A 136 -9.71 -14.87 -8.78
C SER A 136 -9.63 -15.73 -7.53
N LEU A 137 -10.12 -15.21 -6.41
CA LEU A 137 -10.21 -15.95 -5.15
C LEU A 137 -11.65 -16.42 -4.95
N ARG A 138 -11.85 -17.72 -4.81
CA ARG A 138 -13.10 -18.26 -4.28
C ARG A 138 -13.01 -18.36 -2.77
N VAL A 139 -14.05 -17.90 -2.11
CA VAL A 139 -14.23 -18.04 -0.67
C VAL A 139 -15.47 -18.90 -0.48
N ASP A 140 -15.27 -20.17 -0.17
CA ASP A 140 -16.31 -21.18 0.03
C ASP A 140 -16.57 -21.43 1.53
#